data_AF-A0A959KUP8-F1
#
_entry.id   AF-A0A959KUP8-F1
#
_cell.length_a   1.000
_cell.length_b   1.000
_cell.length_c   1.000
_cell.angle_alpha   90.00
_cell.angle_beta   90.00
_cell.angle_gamma   90.00
#
_symmetry.space_group_name_H-M   'P 1'
#
loop_
_entity.id
_entity.type
_entity.pdbx_description
1 polymer ?
#
loop_
_entity_poly.entity_id
_entity_poly.type
_entity_poly.pdbx_seq_one_letter_code
_entity_poly.pdbx_strand_id
1 'polypeptide(L)'
;EAIETLVSRRISGAPVLNDKREVVGMVDDKDCLRVLVDSAYHNHPVRSYTVSTYMDKVMRSIPEKTTIVEAANIFLTTTYKRLLVVDAQGKLVGQISRSDVLRAIRDL
;
A
#
# COMPACT_ATOMS: atom_id res chain seq x y z
N GLU A 1 -15.25 1.00 -5.43
CA GLU A 1 -14.22 0.14 -6.03
C GLU A 1 -12.98 -0.02 -5.16
N ALA A 2 -12.15 1.00 -4.91
CA ALA A 2 -10.88 0.81 -4.18
C ALA A 2 -11.05 0.17 -2.78
N ILE A 3 -11.93 0.70 -1.93
CA ILE A 3 -12.23 0.14 -0.59
C ILE A 3 -12.71 -1.31 -0.70
N GLU A 4 -13.60 -1.60 -1.66
CA GLU A 4 -14.14 -2.93 -1.90
C GLU A 4 -13.05 -3.92 -2.32
N THR A 5 -12.10 -3.50 -3.17
CA THR A 5 -10.93 -4.30 -3.54
C THR A 5 -10.05 -4.61 -2.32
N LEU A 6 -9.80 -3.63 -1.45
CA LEU A 6 -9.01 -3.84 -0.24
C LEU A 6 -9.67 -4.87 0.71
N VAL A 7 -10.98 -4.72 0.95
CA VAL A 7 -11.77 -5.61 1.82
C VAL A 7 -11.85 -7.02 1.24
N SER A 8 -12.26 -7.16 -0.02
CA SER A 8 -12.47 -8.48 -0.66
C SER A 8 -11.17 -9.28 -0.78
N ARG A 9 -10.05 -8.62 -1.04
CA ARG A 9 -8.73 -9.25 -1.14
C ARG A 9 -8.02 -9.39 0.21
N ARG A 10 -8.63 -8.92 1.31
CA ARG A 10 -8.04 -8.93 2.66
C ARG A 10 -6.66 -8.28 2.70
N ILE A 11 -6.52 -7.14 2.02
CA ILE A 11 -5.29 -6.34 2.03
C ILE A 11 -5.57 -4.96 2.62
N SER A 12 -4.63 -4.42 3.40
CA SER A 12 -4.79 -3.14 4.09
C SER A 12 -4.35 -1.92 3.27
N GLY A 13 -3.99 -2.12 2.01
CA GLY A 13 -3.51 -1.07 1.11
C GLY A 13 -2.79 -1.62 -0.11
N ALA A 14 -2.60 -0.80 -1.13
CA ALA A 14 -1.98 -1.16 -2.40
C ALA A 14 -1.33 0.05 -3.10
N PRO A 15 -0.29 -0.18 -3.94
CA PRO A 15 0.23 0.86 -4.81
C PRO A 15 -0.83 1.29 -5.82
N VAL A 16 -0.82 2.57 -6.14
CA VAL A 16 -1.63 3.17 -7.19
C VAL A 16 -0.73 3.35 -8.40
N LEU A 17 -1.16 2.82 -9.55
CA LEU A 17 -0.43 2.89 -10.80
C LEU A 17 -1.12 3.86 -11.77
N ASN A 18 -0.35 4.53 -12.62
CA ASN A 18 -0.88 5.19 -13.80
C ASN A 18 -1.03 4.20 -14.97
N ASP A 19 -1.51 4.68 -16.12
CA ASP A 19 -1.73 3.87 -17.33
C ASP A 19 -0.43 3.29 -17.90
N LYS A 20 0.73 3.87 -17.58
CA LYS A 20 2.07 3.38 -17.96
C LYS A 20 2.61 2.33 -16.98
N ARG A 21 1.81 1.94 -15.97
CA ARG A 21 2.18 1.03 -14.87
C ARG A 21 3.28 1.57 -13.95
N GLU A 22 3.47 2.88 -13.92
CA GLU A 22 4.38 3.54 -12.98
C GLU A 22 3.65 3.80 -11.66
N VAL A 23 4.36 3.67 -10.54
CA VAL A 23 3.77 3.93 -9.22
C VAL A 23 3.64 5.43 -8.99
N VAL A 24 2.42 5.90 -8.76
CA VAL A 24 2.11 7.31 -8.53
C VAL A 24 1.66 7.61 -7.10
N GLY A 25 1.43 6.58 -6.30
CA GLY A 25 1.11 6.71 -4.89
C GLY A 25 0.81 5.37 -4.23
N MET A 26 0.38 5.43 -2.98
CA MET A 26 -0.01 4.32 -2.14
C MET A 26 -1.34 4.68 -1.47
N VAL A 27 -2.31 3.78 -1.50
CA VAL A 27 -3.56 3.93 -0.75
C VAL A 27 -3.64 2.86 0.32
N ASP A 28 -4.01 3.23 1.54
CA ASP A 28 -4.17 2.29 2.65
C ASP A 28 -5.47 2.48 3.47
N ASP A 29 -5.60 1.68 4.52
CA ASP A 29 -6.70 1.73 5.48
C ASP A 29 -6.90 3.13 6.08
N LYS A 30 -5.82 3.83 6.41
CA LYS A 30 -5.85 5.19 6.97
C LYS A 30 -6.42 6.18 5.97
N ASP A 31 -6.10 6.05 4.69
CA ASP A 31 -6.68 6.90 3.65
C ASP A 31 -8.18 6.66 3.46
N CYS A 32 -8.60 5.39 3.53
CA CYS A 32 -10.02 5.03 3.49
C CYS A 32 -10.79 5.61 4.68
N LEU A 33 -10.19 5.62 5.87
CA LEU A 33 -10.78 6.23 7.06
C LEU A 33 -10.91 7.76 6.93
N ARG A 34 -9.92 8.42 6.31
CA ARG A 34 -10.01 9.87 6.02
C ARG A 34 -11.18 10.20 5.10
N VAL A 35 -11.43 9.39 4.08
CA VAL A 35 -12.59 9.56 3.19
C VAL A 35 -13.91 9.49 3.96
N LEU A 36 -14.04 8.55 4.91
CA LEU A 36 -15.23 8.44 5.76
C LEU A 36 -15.44 9.71 6.60
N VAL A 37 -14.37 10.19 7.22
CA VAL A 37 -14.39 11.40 8.05
C VAL A 37 -14.80 12.62 7.22
N ASP A 38 -14.19 12.83 6.05
CA ASP A 38 -14.49 13.97 5.20
C ASP A 38 -15.89 13.90 4.60
N SER A 39 -16.36 12.71 4.25
CA SER A 39 -17.73 12.46 3.78
C SER A 39 -18.76 12.90 4.83
N ALA A 40 -18.52 12.58 6.10
CA ALA A 40 -19.38 12.97 7.22
C ALA A 40 -19.36 14.49 7.47
N TYR A 41 -18.18 15.13 7.40
CA TYR A 41 -18.05 16.57 7.61
C TYR A 41 -18.72 17.41 6.51
N HIS A 42 -18.58 17.00 5.26
CA HIS A 42 -19.06 17.78 4.11
C HIS A 42 -20.43 17.32 3.60
N ASN A 43 -21.02 16.30 4.22
CA ASN A 43 -22.27 15.66 3.76
C ASN A 43 -22.22 15.25 2.28
N HIS A 44 -21.05 14.83 1.81
CA HIS A 44 -20.82 14.36 0.44
C HIS A 44 -20.74 12.83 0.44
N PRO A 45 -21.31 12.12 -0.54
CA PRO A 45 -21.22 10.68 -0.58
C PRO A 45 -19.77 10.22 -0.82
N VAL A 46 -19.37 9.12 -0.17
CA VAL A 46 -18.03 8.50 -0.32
C VAL A 46 -17.62 8.30 -1.78
N ARG A 47 -18.59 8.04 -2.67
CA ARG A 47 -18.37 7.85 -4.12
C ARG A 47 -17.88 9.11 -4.84
N SER A 48 -18.00 10.29 -4.25
CA SER A 48 -17.51 11.55 -4.82
C SER A 48 -16.00 11.75 -4.66
N TYR A 49 -15.32 10.91 -3.88
CA TYR A 49 -13.88 11.02 -3.62
C TYR A 49 -13.07 10.04 -4.45
N THR A 50 -11.89 10.46 -4.89
CA THR A 50 -10.97 9.64 -5.70
C THR A 50 -9.76 9.20 -4.89
N VAL A 51 -9.18 8.05 -5.27
CA VAL A 51 -7.93 7.53 -4.69
C VAL A 51 -6.81 8.56 -4.82
N SER A 52 -6.72 9.23 -5.97
CA SER A 52 -5.69 10.23 -6.25
C SER A 52 -5.66 11.41 -5.27
N THR A 53 -6.80 11.74 -4.65
CA THR A 53 -6.90 12.82 -3.66
C THR A 53 -6.33 12.41 -2.30
N TYR A 54 -6.44 11.14 -1.93
CA TYR A 54 -6.10 10.66 -0.58
C TYR A 54 -4.82 9.83 -0.50
N MET A 55 -4.36 9.25 -1.62
CA MET A 55 -3.16 8.41 -1.63
C MET A 55 -1.92 9.17 -1.16
N ASP A 56 -1.05 8.49 -0.41
CA ASP A 56 0.27 9.01 -0.07
C ASP A 56 1.21 8.90 -1.28
N LYS A 57 2.00 9.94 -1.54
CA LYS A 57 3.03 9.94 -2.59
C LYS A 57 4.38 9.47 -2.07
N VAL A 58 4.56 9.41 -0.75
CA VAL A 58 5.78 8.93 -0.12
C VAL A 58 5.72 7.40 -0.06
N MET A 59 6.56 6.77 -0.87
CA MET A 59 6.66 5.33 -0.98
C MET A 59 8.10 4.86 -0.77
N ARG A 60 8.26 3.71 -0.11
CA ARG A 60 9.57 3.07 0.04
C ARG A 60 9.66 1.85 -0.84
N SER A 61 10.68 1.81 -1.69
CA SER A 61 11.04 0.63 -2.47
C SER A 61 12.23 -0.11 -1.85
N ILE A 62 12.30 -1.41 -2.15
CA ILE A 62 13.41 -2.31 -1.87
C ILE A 62 13.73 -3.14 -3.12
N PRO A 63 14.98 -3.58 -3.33
CA PRO A 63 15.32 -4.52 -4.38
C PRO A 63 14.59 -5.87 -4.24
N GLU A 64 14.31 -6.54 -5.36
CA GLU A 64 13.73 -7.89 -5.39
C GLU A 64 14.57 -8.98 -4.72
N LYS A 65 15.86 -8.71 -4.49
CA LYS A 65 16.79 -9.59 -3.79
C LYS A 65 16.81 -9.38 -2.27
N THR A 66 16.07 -8.40 -1.74
CA THR A 66 15.98 -8.15 -0.31
C THR A 66 15.33 -9.35 0.40
N THR A 67 16.01 -9.84 1.43
CA THR A 67 15.55 -10.98 2.23
C THR A 67 14.37 -10.60 3.12
N ILE A 68 13.62 -11.61 3.58
CA ILE A 68 12.50 -11.40 4.52
C ILE A 68 13.00 -10.79 5.83
N VAL A 69 14.19 -11.15 6.31
CA VAL A 69 14.77 -10.60 7.54
C VAL A 69 15.10 -9.12 7.39
N GLU A 70 15.68 -8.70 6.26
CA GLU A 70 15.94 -7.29 5.97
C GLU A 70 14.64 -6.49 5.84
N ALA A 71 13.64 -7.04 5.14
CA ALA A 71 12.31 -6.41 5.04
C ALA A 71 11.64 -6.25 6.42
N ALA A 72 11.74 -7.27 7.28
CA ALA A 72 11.26 -7.21 8.66
C ALA A 72 11.97 -6.11 9.46
N ASN A 73 13.30 -5.98 9.33
CA ASN A 73 14.06 -4.93 9.99
C ASN A 73 13.63 -3.52 9.52
N ILE A 74 13.37 -3.34 8.23
CA ILE A 74 12.82 -2.08 7.71
C ILE A 74 11.44 -1.81 8.33
N PHE A 75 10.57 -2.81 8.45
CA PHE A 75 9.27 -2.63 9.10
C PHE A 75 9.34 -2.28 10.58
N LEU A 76 10.36 -2.77 11.30
CA LEU A 76 10.59 -2.48 12.71
C LEU A 76 11.15 -1.07 12.95
N THR A 77 11.95 -0.57 12.02
CA THR A 77 12.67 0.71 12.15
C THR A 77 11.95 1.87 11.46
N THR A 78 10.81 1.62 10.81
CA THR A 78 10.06 2.63 10.06
C THR A 78 8.56 2.52 10.31
N THR A 79 7.81 3.55 9.91
CA THR A 79 6.34 3.55 9.96
C THR A 79 5.69 2.82 8.79
N TYR A 80 6.48 2.37 7.80
CA TYR A 80 5.95 1.72 6.61
C TYR A 80 5.27 0.39 6.98
N LYS A 81 4.03 0.22 6.51
CA LYS A 81 3.30 -1.05 6.60
C LYS A 81 3.59 -1.97 5.39
N ARG A 82 4.16 -1.38 4.34
CA ARG A 82 4.43 -2.02 3.06
C ARG A 82 5.64 -1.43 2.36
N LEU A 83 6.35 -2.27 1.61
CA LEU A 83 7.48 -1.91 0.76
C LEU A 83 7.17 -2.33 -0.67
N LEU A 84 7.48 -1.46 -1.62
CA LEU A 84 7.45 -1.77 -3.05
C LEU A 84 8.68 -2.59 -3.39
N VAL A 85 8.52 -3.62 -4.21
CA VAL A 85 9.63 -4.46 -4.66
C VAL A 85 9.95 -4.10 -6.09
N VAL A 86 11.20 -3.74 -6.35
CA VAL A 86 11.68 -3.30 -7.67
C VAL A 86 12.81 -4.17 -8.20
N ASP A 87 12.87 -4.34 -9.52
CA ASP A 87 13.99 -5.01 -10.19
C ASP A 87 15.24 -4.12 -10.27
N ALA A 88 16.30 -4.64 -10.89
CA ALA A 88 17.57 -3.92 -11.07
C ALA A 88 17.44 -2.66 -11.95
N GLN A 89 16.37 -2.53 -12.74
CA GLN A 89 16.07 -1.36 -13.57
C GLN A 89 15.12 -0.38 -12.85
N GLY A 90 14.74 -0.67 -11.60
CA GLY A 90 13.84 0.16 -10.79
C GLY A 90 12.36 -0.03 -11.14
N LYS A 91 12.00 -1.03 -11.95
CA LYS A 91 10.61 -1.31 -12.31
C LYS A 91 9.93 -2.05 -11.16
N LEU A 92 8.69 -1.67 -10.86
CA LEU A 92 7.87 -2.37 -9.88
C LEU A 92 7.60 -3.82 -10.35
N VAL A 93 8.03 -4.78 -9.55
CA VAL A 93 7.79 -6.22 -9.76
C VAL A 93 6.88 -6.83 -8.69
N GLY A 94 6.67 -6.13 -7.57
CA GLY A 94 5.76 -6.61 -6.53
C GLY A 94 5.68 -5.69 -5.32
N GLN A 95 5.13 -6.23 -4.25
CA GLN A 95 5.05 -5.56 -2.96
C GLN A 95 5.18 -6.59 -1.84
N ILE A 96 5.66 -6.17 -0.67
CA ILE A 96 5.65 -6.97 0.55
C ILE A 96 5.11 -6.12 1.70
N SER A 97 4.23 -6.67 2.51
CA SER A 97 3.68 -6.07 3.73
C SER A 97 4.08 -6.84 4.98
N ARG A 98 3.85 -6.21 6.13
CA ARG A 98 3.97 -6.89 7.43
C ARG A 98 3.15 -8.19 7.47
N SER A 99 1.94 -8.20 6.90
CA SER A 99 1.11 -9.41 6.82
C SER A 99 1.71 -10.51 5.94
N ASP A 100 2.47 -10.15 4.89
CA ASP A 100 3.19 -11.13 4.08
C ASP A 100 4.34 -11.76 4.87
N VAL A 101 5.10 -10.95 5.62
CA VAL A 101 6.15 -11.44 6.53
C VAL A 101 5.56 -12.35 7.61
N LEU A 102 4.46 -11.94 8.25
CA LEU A 102 3.76 -12.76 9.24
C LEU A 102 3.26 -14.09 8.67
N ARG A 103 2.79 -14.10 7.41
CA ARG A 103 2.41 -15.34 6.73
C ARG A 103 3.61 -16.24 6.49
N ALA A 104 4.73 -15.68 6.01
CA ALA A 104 5.94 -16.45 5.75
C ALA A 104 6.51 -17.11 7.01
N ILE A 105 6.50 -16.41 8.16
CA ILE A 105 7.03 -16.98 9.41
C ILE A 105 6.10 -17.98 10.10
N ARG A 106 4.79 -17.96 9.80
CA ARG A 106 3.86 -18.97 10.32
C ARG A 106 4.15 -20.34 9.73
N ASP A 107 4.65 -20.36 8.49
CA ASP A 107 4.90 -21.57 7.72
C ASP A 107 6.39 -22.01 7.82
N LEU A 108 7.17 -21.40 8.73
CA LEU A 108 8.52 -21.83 9.15
C LEU A 108 8.44 -22.86 10.27
#